data_AF-A0A350AQQ3-F1
#
_entry.id   AF-A0A350AQQ3-F1
#
_cell.length_a   1.000
_cell.length_b   1.000
_cell.length_c   1.000
_cell.angle_alpha   90.00
_cell.angle_beta   90.00
_cell.angle_gamma   90.00
#
_symmetry.space_group_name_H-M   'P 1'
#
loop_
_entity.id
_entity.type
_entity.pdbx_description
1 polymer ?
#
loop_
_entity_poly.entity_id
_entity_poly.type
_entity_poly.pdbx_seq_one_letter_code
_entity_poly.pdbx_strand_id
1 'polypeptide(L)'
;GFTLIELLMVIAVILILAGITFGISRGVQNAQARAKAKAELAVISQALETFKSKYGDYPWVGTSDVEDDGSRKGGAHGLMKTLVGWQAVDGTQSGGTNSLGQTFTKGESMLDVSRLSLSLDWPASSIEASPSGNTYFIDPWGNPYVYIYKDPTQHTLGTPGGPWSRFGYILFSMGSDGEASTTGLDEATGEILPAFKDQDENIDNISASE
;
A
#
# COMPACT_ATOMS: atom_id res chain seq x y z
N GLY A 1 -37.47 -43.86 24.66
CA GLY A 1 -36.63 -43.26 25.70
C GLY A 1 -35.24 -43.13 25.13
N PHE A 2 -34.61 -41.96 25.27
CA PHE A 2 -33.22 -41.77 24.86
C PHE A 2 -32.30 -42.46 25.86
N THR A 3 -31.35 -43.23 25.36
CA THR A 3 -30.35 -43.90 26.17
C THR A 3 -29.18 -42.95 26.46
N LEU A 4 -28.53 -43.12 27.62
CA LEU A 4 -27.32 -42.36 27.97
C LEU A 4 -26.21 -42.55 26.92
N ILE A 5 -26.11 -43.72 26.30
CA ILE A 5 -25.10 -44.01 25.28
C ILE A 5 -25.35 -43.22 23.99
N GLU A 6 -26.61 -43.03 23.58
CA GLU A 6 -26.95 -42.22 22.41
C GLU A 6 -26.60 -40.75 22.63
N LEU A 7 -26.87 -40.20 23.82
CA LEU A 7 -26.50 -38.82 24.13
C LEU A 7 -24.98 -38.63 24.17
N LEU A 8 -24.23 -39.60 24.73
CA LEU A 8 -22.77 -39.57 24.78
C LEU A 8 -22.13 -39.65 23.39
N MET A 9 -22.68 -40.48 22.50
CA MET A 9 -22.20 -40.58 21.11
C MET A 9 -22.43 -39.25 20.36
N VAL A 10 -23.59 -38.63 20.55
CA VAL A 10 -23.93 -37.36 19.88
C VAL A 10 -22.98 -36.24 20.32
N ILE A 11 -22.73 -36.08 21.62
CA ILE A 11 -21.79 -35.05 22.09
C ILE A 11 -20.35 -35.35 21.63
N ALA A 12 -19.96 -36.62 21.53
CA ALA A 12 -18.63 -37.00 21.02
C ALA A 12 -18.46 -36.60 19.55
N VAL A 13 -19.47 -36.84 18.71
CA VAL A 13 -19.46 -36.42 17.30
C VAL A 13 -19.44 -34.89 17.17
N ILE A 14 -20.22 -34.16 17.99
CA ILE A 14 -20.23 -32.69 18.00
C ILE A 14 -18.85 -32.13 18.37
N LEU A 15 -18.17 -32.68 19.38
CA LEU A 15 -16.84 -32.23 19.79
C LEU A 15 -15.77 -32.48 18.72
N ILE A 16 -15.83 -33.61 18.02
CA ILE A 16 -14.93 -33.91 16.90
C ILE A 16 -15.16 -32.94 15.74
N LEU A 17 -16.42 -32.72 15.35
CA LEU A 17 -16.77 -31.80 14.27
C LEU A 17 -16.40 -30.35 14.62
N ALA A 18 -16.64 -29.93 15.87
CA ALA A 18 -16.22 -28.62 16.36
C ALA A 18 -14.70 -28.44 16.29
N GLY A 19 -13.92 -29.45 16.72
CA GLY A 19 -12.46 -29.42 16.68
C GLY A 19 -11.88 -29.23 15.27
N ILE A 20 -12.45 -29.91 14.27
CA ILE A 20 -12.01 -29.80 12.86
C ILE A 20 -12.40 -28.43 12.27
N THR A 21 -13.59 -27.93 12.60
CA THR A 21 -14.13 -26.68 12.04
C THR A 21 -13.29 -25.45 12.41
N PHE A 22 -12.74 -25.40 13.63
CA PHE A 22 -11.95 -24.23 14.08
C PHE A 22 -10.47 -24.26 13.64
N GLY A 23 -9.92 -25.41 13.24
CA GLY A 23 -8.48 -25.57 12.96
C GLY A 23 -8.00 -25.02 11.61
N ILE A 24 -8.88 -24.90 10.60
CA ILE A 24 -8.49 -24.62 9.20
C ILE A 24 -8.48 -23.11 8.89
N SER A 25 -9.20 -22.30 9.65
CA SER A 25 -9.57 -20.93 9.25
C SER A 25 -8.40 -19.95 9.14
N ARG A 26 -7.34 -20.10 9.96
CA ARG A 26 -6.25 -19.09 10.04
C ARG A 26 -5.29 -19.12 8.85
N GLY A 27 -4.93 -20.32 8.36
CA GLY A 27 -4.02 -20.45 7.22
C GLY A 27 -4.65 -19.97 5.91
N VAL A 28 -5.94 -20.25 5.71
CA VAL A 28 -6.69 -19.84 4.53
C VAL A 28 -6.86 -18.32 4.48
N GLN A 29 -7.13 -17.68 5.63
CA GLN A 29 -7.25 -16.23 5.72
C GLN A 29 -5.96 -15.50 5.31
N ASN A 30 -4.80 -15.98 5.77
CA ASN A 30 -3.53 -15.35 5.40
C ASN A 30 -3.21 -15.53 3.90
N ALA A 31 -3.49 -16.71 3.34
CA ALA A 31 -3.32 -16.94 1.91
C ALA A 31 -4.25 -16.06 1.06
N GLN A 32 -5.50 -15.86 1.51
CA GLN A 32 -6.46 -14.95 0.89
C GLN A 32 -6.01 -13.49 0.98
N ALA A 33 -5.49 -13.06 2.14
CA ALA A 33 -4.92 -11.74 2.35
C ALA A 33 -3.76 -11.48 1.38
N ARG A 34 -2.79 -12.41 1.28
CA ARG A 34 -1.69 -12.30 0.31
C ARG A 34 -2.17 -12.20 -1.14
N ALA A 35 -3.16 -13.03 -1.52
CA ALA A 35 -3.73 -12.98 -2.86
C ALA A 35 -4.44 -11.64 -3.14
N LYS A 36 -5.16 -11.11 -2.15
CA LYS A 36 -5.81 -9.79 -2.23
C LYS A 36 -4.77 -8.67 -2.37
N ALA A 37 -3.73 -8.67 -1.55
CA ALA A 37 -2.65 -7.68 -1.62
C ALA A 37 -1.98 -7.66 -3.01
N LYS A 38 -1.68 -8.83 -3.59
CA LYS A 38 -1.14 -8.91 -4.96
C LYS A 38 -2.07 -8.31 -6.01
N ALA A 39 -3.38 -8.55 -5.90
CA ALA A 39 -4.37 -7.97 -6.80
C ALA A 39 -4.49 -6.44 -6.65
N GLU A 40 -4.48 -5.94 -5.42
CA GLU A 40 -4.51 -4.50 -5.12
C GLU A 40 -3.23 -3.80 -5.61
N LEU A 41 -2.05 -4.39 -5.40
CA LEU A 41 -0.77 -3.91 -5.94
C LEU A 41 -0.80 -3.80 -7.46
N ALA A 42 -1.32 -4.82 -8.16
CA ALA A 42 -1.44 -4.78 -9.62
C ALA A 42 -2.36 -3.64 -10.10
N VAL A 43 -3.43 -3.34 -9.37
CA VAL A 43 -4.33 -2.22 -9.67
C VAL A 43 -3.62 -0.88 -9.49
N ILE A 44 -2.86 -0.71 -8.38
CA ILE A 44 -2.07 0.51 -8.13
C ILE A 44 -0.98 0.68 -9.20
N SER A 45 -0.26 -0.41 -9.53
CA SER A 45 0.74 -0.40 -10.59
C SER A 45 0.19 0.00 -11.95
N GLN A 46 -0.98 -0.50 -12.33
CA GLN A 46 -1.64 -0.10 -13.57
C GLN A 46 -2.02 1.39 -13.56
N ALA A 47 -2.50 1.91 -12.43
CA ALA A 47 -2.80 3.34 -12.30
C ALA A 47 -1.53 4.19 -12.41
N LEU A 48 -0.42 3.74 -11.83
CA LEU A 48 0.89 4.39 -11.95
C LEU A 48 1.42 4.43 -13.39
N GLU A 49 1.30 3.33 -14.13
CA GLU A 49 1.70 3.29 -15.55
C GLU A 49 0.87 4.25 -16.40
N THR A 50 -0.45 4.29 -16.19
CA THR A 50 -1.29 5.22 -16.95
C THR A 50 -1.07 6.67 -16.53
N PHE A 51 -0.76 6.93 -15.25
CA PHE A 51 -0.34 8.24 -14.77
C PHE A 51 0.95 8.71 -15.47
N LYS A 52 1.99 7.87 -15.49
CA LYS A 52 3.25 8.17 -16.20
C LYS A 52 3.03 8.40 -17.69
N SER A 53 2.19 7.60 -18.34
CA SER A 53 1.86 7.81 -19.76
C SER A 53 1.21 9.16 -20.02
N LYS A 54 0.48 9.72 -19.04
CA LYS A 54 -0.24 10.98 -19.18
C LYS A 54 0.59 12.19 -18.80
N TYR A 55 1.33 12.11 -17.70
CA TYR A 55 2.05 13.25 -17.12
C TYR A 55 3.57 13.19 -17.34
N GLY A 56 4.08 12.12 -17.97
CA GLY A 56 5.48 11.95 -18.37
C GLY A 56 6.38 11.36 -17.29
N ASP A 57 5.95 11.33 -16.03
CA ASP A 57 6.71 10.78 -14.91
C ASP A 57 5.76 10.18 -13.85
N TYR A 58 6.26 9.33 -12.96
CA TYR A 58 5.49 8.83 -11.82
C TYR A 58 5.33 9.93 -10.75
N PRO A 59 4.33 9.83 -9.85
CA PRO A 59 4.14 10.80 -8.79
C PRO A 59 5.40 10.95 -7.92
N TRP A 60 5.84 12.19 -7.72
CA TRP A 60 6.98 12.55 -6.88
C TRP A 60 6.60 12.64 -5.38
N VAL A 61 5.64 11.83 -4.97
CA VAL A 61 5.11 11.75 -3.61
C VAL A 61 5.31 10.33 -3.14
N GLY A 62 6.15 10.11 -2.15
CA GLY A 62 6.48 8.77 -1.68
C GLY A 62 6.84 8.73 -0.22
N THR A 63 7.09 7.52 0.27
CA THR A 63 7.61 7.25 1.60
C THR A 63 9.10 7.62 1.62
N SER A 64 9.46 8.63 2.41
CA SER A 64 10.85 9.07 2.58
C SER A 64 11.63 8.20 3.57
N ASP A 65 10.93 7.62 4.55
CA ASP A 65 11.45 6.75 5.58
C ASP A 65 10.43 5.62 5.79
N VAL A 66 10.84 4.38 5.51
CA VAL A 66 9.96 3.22 5.57
C VAL A 66 9.74 2.77 7.02
N GLU A 67 10.66 3.07 7.92
CA GLU A 67 10.58 2.67 9.33
C GLU A 67 9.63 3.64 10.08
N ASP A 68 9.56 4.90 9.66
CA ASP A 68 8.64 5.90 10.23
C ASP A 68 7.18 5.72 9.77
N ASP A 69 6.27 5.50 10.72
CA ASP A 69 4.83 5.36 10.47
C ASP A 69 4.20 6.63 9.86
N GLY A 70 4.67 7.82 10.27
CA GLY A 70 4.21 9.10 9.74
C GLY A 70 4.55 9.25 8.25
N SER A 71 5.77 8.91 7.88
CA SER A 71 6.27 8.94 6.50
C SER A 71 5.53 7.94 5.62
N ARG A 72 5.32 6.70 6.09
CA ARG A 72 4.52 5.69 5.38
C ARG A 72 3.10 6.18 5.07
N LYS A 73 2.41 6.74 6.07
CA LYS A 73 1.04 7.26 5.92
C LYS A 73 1.00 8.50 5.02
N GLY A 74 1.97 9.40 5.16
CA GLY A 74 2.11 10.60 4.33
C GLY A 74 2.34 10.27 2.86
N GLY A 75 3.26 9.34 2.58
CA GLY A 75 3.55 8.84 1.24
C GLY A 75 2.35 8.16 0.60
N ALA A 76 1.70 7.24 1.31
CA ALA A 76 0.50 6.55 0.82
C ALA A 76 -0.67 7.53 0.55
N HIS A 77 -0.85 8.55 1.40
CA HIS A 77 -1.84 9.59 1.21
C HIS A 77 -1.56 10.47 -0.02
N GLY A 78 -0.30 10.87 -0.21
CA GLY A 78 0.14 11.62 -1.39
C GLY A 78 -0.06 10.82 -2.69
N LEU A 79 0.35 9.55 -2.68
CA LEU A 79 0.15 8.63 -3.81
C LEU A 79 -1.34 8.52 -4.16
N MET A 80 -2.20 8.29 -3.17
CA MET A 80 -3.63 8.21 -3.41
C MET A 80 -4.14 9.50 -4.07
N LYS A 81 -3.84 10.67 -3.47
CA LYS A 81 -4.27 11.98 -3.98
C LYS A 81 -3.81 12.26 -5.41
N THR A 82 -2.60 11.86 -5.77
CA THR A 82 -2.10 12.02 -7.14
C THR A 82 -2.83 11.09 -8.11
N LEU A 83 -3.02 9.83 -7.75
CA LEU A 83 -3.72 8.85 -8.60
C LEU A 83 -5.21 9.16 -8.78
N VAL A 84 -5.85 9.80 -7.80
CA VAL A 84 -7.24 10.26 -7.90
C VAL A 84 -7.38 11.67 -8.49
N GLY A 85 -6.26 12.28 -8.91
CA GLY A 85 -6.24 13.55 -9.65
C GLY A 85 -6.30 14.82 -8.80
N TRP A 86 -6.19 14.74 -7.47
CA TRP A 86 -6.21 15.90 -6.57
C TRP A 86 -4.84 16.54 -6.34
N GLN A 87 -3.77 15.90 -6.83
CA GLN A 87 -2.42 16.43 -6.81
C GLN A 87 -1.73 16.28 -8.17
N ALA A 88 -0.85 17.22 -8.46
CA ALA A 88 0.07 17.18 -9.59
C ALA A 88 1.21 16.16 -9.36
N VAL A 89 2.03 15.94 -10.40
CA VAL A 89 3.23 15.09 -10.33
C VAL A 89 4.17 15.54 -9.20
N ASP A 90 4.30 16.85 -8.98
CA ASP A 90 5.17 17.46 -7.99
C ASP A 90 4.58 17.55 -6.57
N GLY A 91 3.40 16.96 -6.35
CA GLY A 91 2.69 17.02 -5.07
C GLY A 91 1.87 18.29 -4.83
N THR A 92 1.88 19.25 -5.77
CA THR A 92 1.04 20.46 -5.68
C THR A 92 -0.44 20.08 -5.66
N GLN A 93 -1.15 20.49 -4.61
CA GLN A 93 -2.56 20.18 -4.41
C GLN A 93 -3.45 21.03 -5.32
N SER A 94 -4.65 20.53 -5.64
CA SER A 94 -5.65 21.28 -6.41
C SER A 94 -5.96 22.64 -5.76
N GLY A 95 -5.87 23.71 -6.54
CA GLY A 95 -5.98 25.09 -6.07
C GLY A 95 -4.70 25.68 -5.48
N GLY A 96 -3.66 24.86 -5.30
CA GLY A 96 -2.32 25.29 -4.90
C GLY A 96 -1.48 25.75 -6.08
N THR A 97 -0.40 26.47 -5.78
CA THR A 97 0.55 27.01 -6.76
C THR A 97 1.93 26.45 -6.49
N ASN A 98 2.61 25.95 -7.52
CA ASN A 98 3.96 25.38 -7.39
C ASN A 98 5.05 26.47 -7.35
N SER A 99 6.31 26.06 -7.18
CA SER A 99 7.48 26.97 -7.14
C SER A 99 7.70 27.76 -8.43
N LEU A 100 7.02 27.40 -9.53
CA LEU A 100 7.06 28.09 -10.81
C LEU A 100 5.88 29.07 -10.99
N GLY A 101 5.03 29.25 -9.97
CA GLY A 101 3.87 30.13 -10.03
C GLY A 101 2.67 29.55 -10.80
N GLN A 102 2.68 28.26 -11.12
CA GLN A 102 1.60 27.59 -11.83
C GLN A 102 0.58 27.01 -10.85
N THR A 103 -0.69 27.36 -11.02
CA THR A 103 -1.78 26.82 -10.21
C THR A 103 -2.24 25.47 -10.76
N PHE A 104 -2.30 24.45 -9.89
CA PHE A 104 -2.82 23.15 -10.27
C PHE A 104 -4.34 23.11 -10.18
N THR A 105 -4.98 22.60 -11.23
CA THR A 105 -6.42 22.30 -11.23
C THR A 105 -6.58 20.79 -11.21
N LYS A 106 -7.57 20.29 -10.46
CA LYS A 106 -7.88 18.86 -10.35
C LYS A 106 -7.82 18.16 -11.71
N GLY A 107 -7.00 17.11 -11.79
CA GLY A 107 -6.87 16.24 -12.95
C GLY A 107 -7.92 15.13 -13.01
N GLU A 108 -7.82 14.29 -14.02
CA GLU A 108 -8.63 13.07 -14.12
C GLU A 108 -8.17 12.02 -13.11
N SER A 109 -9.12 11.22 -12.61
CA SER A 109 -8.84 10.07 -11.74
C SER A 109 -8.32 8.90 -12.57
N MET A 110 -7.12 8.40 -12.26
CA MET A 110 -6.51 7.24 -12.91
C MET A 110 -6.84 5.92 -12.18
N LEU A 111 -7.36 6.04 -10.95
CA LEU A 111 -7.66 4.93 -10.07
C LEU A 111 -9.09 5.04 -9.55
N ASP A 112 -9.81 3.92 -9.59
CA ASP A 112 -11.11 3.79 -8.93
C ASP A 112 -10.90 3.36 -7.47
N VAL A 113 -11.18 4.27 -6.55
CA VAL A 113 -11.01 4.06 -5.10
C VAL A 113 -11.86 2.91 -4.56
N SER A 114 -12.96 2.54 -5.22
CA SER A 114 -13.84 1.45 -4.77
C SER A 114 -13.20 0.07 -4.90
N ARG A 115 -12.12 -0.04 -5.68
CA ARG A 115 -11.38 -1.29 -5.90
C ARG A 115 -10.34 -1.58 -4.82
N LEU A 116 -10.08 -0.62 -3.94
CA LEU A 116 -9.06 -0.70 -2.90
C LEU A 116 -9.68 -0.45 -1.53
N SER A 117 -8.99 -0.93 -0.50
CA SER A 117 -9.38 -0.69 0.89
C SER A 117 -8.79 0.64 1.36
N LEU A 118 -9.56 1.45 2.09
CA LEU A 118 -9.14 2.78 2.58
C LEU A 118 -9.00 2.79 4.11
N SER A 119 -8.04 3.56 4.62
CA SER A 119 -7.83 3.76 6.07
C SER A 119 -8.99 4.47 6.77
N LEU A 120 -9.68 5.33 6.05
CA LEU A 120 -10.82 6.13 6.48
C LEU A 120 -11.82 6.21 5.33
N ASP A 121 -13.09 6.43 5.67
CA ASP A 121 -14.12 6.63 4.66
C ASP A 121 -13.77 7.80 3.74
N TRP A 122 -14.03 7.60 2.44
CA TRP A 122 -13.89 8.65 1.45
C TRP A 122 -14.88 9.78 1.76
N PRO A 123 -14.49 11.07 1.69
CA PRO A 123 -15.39 12.17 2.00
C PRO A 123 -16.63 12.14 1.08
N ALA A 124 -17.81 12.12 1.69
CA ALA A 124 -19.09 11.94 1.01
C ALA A 124 -19.63 13.23 0.35
N SER A 125 -19.04 14.40 0.63
CA SER A 125 -19.53 15.68 0.11
C SER A 125 -18.59 16.26 -0.96
N SER A 126 -19.16 16.66 -2.09
CA SER A 126 -18.49 17.32 -3.22
C SER A 126 -17.93 18.72 -2.91
N ILE A 127 -18.17 19.21 -1.69
CA ILE A 127 -17.66 20.49 -1.16
C ILE A 127 -16.33 20.26 -0.41
N GLU A 128 -16.03 19.03 0.02
CA GLU A 128 -14.73 18.65 0.57
C GLU A 128 -13.79 18.25 -0.57
N ALA A 129 -13.11 19.27 -1.10
CA ALA A 129 -12.29 19.26 -2.30
C ALA A 129 -10.91 18.56 -2.16
N SER A 130 -10.81 17.48 -1.39
CA SER A 130 -9.68 16.54 -1.35
C SER A 130 -9.97 15.50 -0.26
N PRO A 131 -9.55 14.23 -0.41
CA PRO A 131 -9.52 13.29 0.71
C PRO A 131 -8.75 13.88 1.91
N SER A 132 -9.20 13.54 3.13
CA SER A 132 -8.59 14.02 4.38
C SER A 132 -7.11 13.62 4.46
N GLY A 133 -6.30 14.37 5.22
CA GLY A 133 -4.86 14.11 5.39
C GLY A 133 -4.49 12.71 5.90
N ASN A 134 -5.48 11.93 6.35
CA ASN A 134 -5.33 10.61 6.94
C ASN A 134 -5.96 9.49 6.09
N THR A 135 -6.60 9.82 4.95
CA THR A 135 -7.17 8.81 4.04
C THR A 135 -6.07 8.31 3.11
N TYR A 136 -5.82 7.00 3.05
CA TYR A 136 -4.86 6.37 2.15
C TYR A 136 -5.25 4.91 1.88
N PHE A 137 -4.62 4.31 0.87
CA PHE A 137 -4.82 2.89 0.57
C PHE A 137 -4.15 2.02 1.63
N ILE A 138 -4.92 1.06 2.15
CA ILE A 138 -4.46 0.06 3.11
C ILE A 138 -4.47 -1.33 2.48
N ASP A 139 -3.52 -2.14 2.90
CA ASP A 139 -3.43 -3.54 2.55
C ASP A 139 -4.41 -4.39 3.39
N PRO A 140 -4.52 -5.70 3.14
CA PRO A 140 -5.44 -6.59 3.86
C PRO A 140 -5.18 -6.72 5.36
N TRP A 141 -4.00 -6.33 5.85
CA TRP A 141 -3.64 -6.32 7.27
C TRP A 141 -3.84 -4.94 7.92
N GLY A 142 -4.25 -3.94 7.13
CA GLY A 142 -4.52 -2.57 7.60
C GLY A 142 -3.31 -1.64 7.52
N ASN A 143 -2.21 -2.11 6.92
CA ASN A 143 -0.98 -1.36 6.78
C ASN A 143 -1.03 -0.48 5.51
N PRO A 144 -0.44 0.72 5.51
CA PRO A 144 -0.36 1.53 4.30
C PRO A 144 0.49 0.84 3.23
N TYR A 145 0.09 0.96 1.96
CA TYR A 145 0.94 0.57 0.84
C TYR A 145 2.16 1.48 0.78
N VAL A 146 3.36 0.88 0.73
CA VAL A 146 4.61 1.63 0.67
C VAL A 146 4.98 1.86 -0.78
N TYR A 147 5.08 3.14 -1.16
CA TYR A 147 5.51 3.57 -2.48
C TYR A 147 6.74 4.46 -2.34
N ILE A 148 7.80 4.08 -3.03
CA ILE A 148 9.07 4.78 -3.01
C ILE A 148 9.42 5.16 -4.44
N TYR A 149 9.53 6.45 -4.67
CA TYR A 149 9.95 7.03 -5.93
C TYR A 149 10.57 8.40 -5.70
N LYS A 150 11.46 8.80 -6.62
CA LYS A 150 12.07 10.11 -6.73
C LYS A 150 11.19 11.26 -6.22
N ASP A 151 11.44 11.72 -5.01
CA ASP A 151 10.95 12.99 -4.45
C ASP A 151 11.99 14.10 -4.66
N PRO A 152 11.81 15.05 -5.59
CA PRO A 152 12.76 16.11 -5.87
C PRO A 152 12.76 17.23 -4.82
N THR A 153 11.80 17.25 -3.89
CA THR A 153 11.71 18.24 -2.80
C THR A 153 12.35 17.74 -1.51
N GLN A 154 12.46 16.42 -1.32
CA GLN A 154 12.95 15.79 -0.10
C GLN A 154 13.97 14.65 -0.32
N HIS A 155 14.47 14.37 -1.53
CA HIS A 155 15.28 13.15 -1.73
C HIS A 155 16.54 13.07 -0.85
N THR A 156 16.44 12.20 0.14
CA THR A 156 17.49 11.28 0.61
C THR A 156 16.83 9.98 1.02
N LEU A 157 16.80 9.00 0.12
CA LEU A 157 16.99 7.62 0.58
C LEU A 157 18.51 7.49 0.70
N GLY A 158 18.98 7.42 1.93
CA GLY A 158 20.40 7.25 2.27
C GLY A 158 21.19 8.50 2.66
N THR A 159 21.28 9.53 1.80
CA THR A 159 22.12 10.73 2.03
C THR A 159 21.79 11.84 1.02
N PRO A 160 21.94 13.16 1.33
CA PRO A 160 21.72 14.26 0.39
C PRO A 160 22.53 14.12 -0.91
N GLY A 161 21.85 13.96 -2.05
CA GLY A 161 22.46 14.11 -3.38
C GLY A 161 22.79 12.84 -4.16
N GLY A 162 22.26 11.66 -3.81
CA GLY A 162 22.38 10.46 -4.64
C GLY A 162 21.39 10.45 -5.82
N PRO A 163 21.82 10.14 -7.07
CA PRO A 163 20.92 10.12 -8.22
C PRO A 163 20.08 8.85 -8.20
N TRP A 164 18.76 8.99 -8.04
CA TRP A 164 17.82 7.91 -8.39
C TRP A 164 18.05 7.52 -9.85
N SER A 165 18.73 6.38 -10.07
CA SER A 165 19.13 5.90 -11.40
C SER A 165 18.12 4.91 -11.99
N ARG A 166 17.08 4.53 -11.23
CA ARG A 166 16.04 3.60 -11.69
C ARG A 166 15.04 4.27 -12.61
N PHE A 167 14.74 3.64 -13.75
CA PHE A 167 13.60 4.00 -14.59
C PHE A 167 12.29 3.35 -14.08
N GLY A 168 11.98 3.48 -12.79
CA GLY A 168 10.81 2.83 -12.17
C GLY A 168 10.62 3.22 -10.70
N TYR A 169 9.58 2.67 -10.06
CA TYR A 169 9.25 2.86 -8.64
C TYR A 169 9.38 1.54 -7.86
N ILE A 170 9.40 1.62 -6.53
CA ILE A 170 9.23 0.49 -5.62
C ILE A 170 7.83 0.59 -5.01
N LEU A 171 7.07 -0.49 -5.06
CA LEU A 171 5.73 -0.59 -4.47
C LEU A 171 5.58 -1.94 -3.79
N PHE A 172 5.22 -1.94 -2.52
CA PHE A 172 4.98 -3.17 -1.75
C PHE A 172 3.97 -2.99 -0.60
N SER A 173 3.45 -4.11 -0.10
CA SER A 173 2.70 -4.22 1.16
C SER A 173 3.64 -4.76 2.25
N MET A 174 3.46 -4.27 3.48
CA MET A 174 4.25 -4.65 4.67
C MET A 174 3.76 -5.97 5.30
N GLY A 175 2.93 -6.71 4.59
CA GLY A 175 2.46 -8.02 5.05
C GLY A 175 1.73 -7.98 6.39
N SER A 176 1.85 -9.10 7.10
CA SER A 176 1.12 -9.42 8.32
C SER A 176 1.81 -8.93 9.60
N ASP A 177 3.12 -8.77 9.58
CA ASP A 177 3.88 -8.19 10.69
C ASP A 177 3.82 -6.65 10.69
N GLY A 178 3.61 -6.03 9.51
CA GLY A 178 3.54 -4.57 9.36
C GLY A 178 4.89 -3.88 9.47
N GLU A 179 5.97 -4.65 9.39
CA GLU A 179 7.33 -4.16 9.46
C GLU A 179 7.92 -4.03 8.04
N ALA A 180 8.87 -3.12 7.91
CA ALA A 180 9.65 -2.96 6.68
C ALA A 180 10.90 -2.16 6.99
N SER A 181 12.03 -2.56 6.40
CA SER A 181 13.28 -1.80 6.46
C SER A 181 13.79 -1.51 5.07
N THR A 182 14.42 -0.34 4.88
CA THR A 182 15.14 -0.02 3.64
C THR A 182 16.47 -0.77 3.52
N THR A 183 16.91 -1.47 4.59
CA THR A 183 18.12 -2.28 4.60
C THR A 183 18.09 -3.32 3.48
N GLY A 184 19.06 -3.24 2.57
CA GLY A 184 19.14 -4.12 1.39
C GLY A 184 18.47 -3.57 0.12
N LEU A 185 17.89 -2.37 0.16
CA LEU A 185 17.61 -1.61 -1.06
C LEU A 185 18.91 -0.94 -1.53
N ASP A 186 19.25 -1.10 -2.80
CA ASP A 186 20.26 -0.22 -3.40
C ASP A 186 19.59 1.11 -3.73
N GLU A 187 19.90 2.13 -2.93
CA GLU A 187 19.27 3.46 -2.99
C GLU A 187 19.65 4.26 -4.25
N ALA A 188 20.77 3.93 -4.89
CA ALA A 188 21.20 4.57 -6.13
C ALA A 188 20.49 3.95 -7.34
N THR A 189 20.34 2.63 -7.36
CA THR A 189 19.73 1.91 -8.49
C THR A 189 18.25 1.60 -8.29
N GLY A 190 17.73 1.81 -7.08
CA GLY A 190 16.39 1.38 -6.66
C GLY A 190 16.17 -0.12 -6.77
N GLU A 191 17.24 -0.92 -6.87
CA GLU A 191 17.15 -2.38 -6.97
C GLU A 191 16.83 -3.00 -5.61
N ILE A 192 15.84 -3.87 -5.59
CA ILE A 192 15.58 -4.74 -4.43
C ILE A 192 16.62 -5.85 -4.50
N LEU A 193 17.70 -5.73 -3.73
CA LEU A 193 18.70 -6.79 -3.66
C LEU A 193 18.08 -8.02 -2.99
N PRO A 194 18.56 -9.25 -3.27
CA PRO A 194 18.08 -10.45 -2.58
C PRO A 194 18.11 -10.31 -1.04
N ALA A 195 19.16 -9.64 -0.53
CA ALA A 195 19.35 -9.33 0.89
C ALA A 195 18.24 -8.47 1.51
N PHE A 196 17.43 -7.76 0.71
CA PHE A 196 16.25 -7.05 1.19
C PHE A 196 15.21 -8.01 1.73
N LYS A 197 14.95 -9.12 1.03
CA LYS A 197 13.93 -10.12 1.41
C LYS A 197 14.41 -11.07 2.52
N ASP A 198 15.71 -11.14 2.73
CA ASP A 198 16.32 -11.96 3.77
C ASP A 198 16.32 -11.28 5.15
N GLN A 199 15.90 -10.00 5.24
CA GLN A 199 15.71 -9.31 6.52
C GLN A 199 14.47 -9.84 7.23
N ASP A 200 14.55 -9.97 8.55
CA ASP A 200 13.42 -10.42 9.39
C ASP A 200 12.23 -9.46 9.24
N GLU A 201 12.48 -8.17 9.06
CA GLU A 201 11.49 -7.11 8.86
C GLU A 201 10.86 -7.08 7.46
N ASN A 202 11.42 -7.80 6.48
CA ASN A 202 10.94 -7.77 5.09
C ASN A 202 10.51 -9.16 4.58
N ILE A 203 10.62 -10.19 5.41
CA ILE A 203 10.41 -11.58 5.01
C ILE A 203 8.98 -11.85 4.54
N ASP A 204 8.02 -11.09 5.05
CA ASP A 204 6.61 -11.28 4.76
C ASP A 204 6.04 -10.26 3.75
N ASN A 205 6.87 -9.26 3.38
CA ASN A 205 6.55 -8.16 2.48
C ASN A 205 6.25 -8.65 1.06
N ILE A 206 5.31 -7.98 0.40
CA ILE A 206 4.79 -8.37 -0.91
C ILE A 206 5.04 -7.24 -1.90
N SER A 207 5.95 -7.45 -2.85
CA SER A 207 6.27 -6.45 -3.88
C SER A 207 5.39 -6.56 -5.13
N ALA A 208 5.10 -5.43 -5.77
CA ALA A 208 4.39 -5.40 -7.05
C ALA A 208 5.21 -5.95 -8.24
N SER A 209 6.53 -6.04 -8.11
CA SER A 209 7.44 -6.56 -9.14
C SER A 209 7.65 -8.09 -9.08
N GLU A 210 6.89 -8.80 -8.24
CA GLU A 210 6.88 -10.26 -8.14
C GLU A 210 5.93 -10.96 -9.12
#